data_AF-A0A1E4MI04-F1
#
_entry.id   AF-A0A1E4MI04-F1
#
_cell.length_a   1.000
_cell.length_b   1.000
_cell.length_c   1.000
_cell.angle_alpha   90.00
_cell.angle_beta   90.00
_cell.angle_gamma   90.00
#
_symmetry.space_group_name_H-M   'P 1'
#
loop_
_entity.id
_entity.type
_entity.pdbx_description
1 polymer ?
#
loop_
_entity_poly.entity_id
_entity_poly.type
_entity_poly.pdbx_seq_one_letter_code
_entity_poly.pdbx_strand_id
1 'polypeptide(L)'
;MTGNAKRKHELLSGPLMKIERAKQHINDANRQVTEFLRKKPFELRVSEHRDPQRRIVYVKANQPIPSVITLILGDTVHNLRSALDQLCWGMVGSQAQTPKSVGFPFVERKDALGSAIATRQMNIAPEKVIKEIHALEPYPSGNKYLHAVKSLDETDKHRNVLVVGTGVEVTIPQLEALIHPHKTELPQNLIIAVVGDFVVNNLPPGAVVEPFDKKADIQPTFTIGFGHGEALESYPLVFALTEMAKSTETAVRALARAYCS
;
A
#
# COMPACT_ATOMS: atom_id res chain seq x y z
N MET A 1 -2.57 -39.29 -6.92
CA MET A 1 -3.33 -38.08 -6.56
C MET A 1 -4.73 -38.22 -7.14
N THR A 2 -5.79 -37.96 -6.37
CA THR A 2 -7.16 -37.88 -6.93
C THR A 2 -7.21 -36.79 -8.01
N GLY A 3 -8.09 -36.92 -9.02
CA GLY A 3 -8.18 -35.93 -10.12
C GLY A 3 -8.36 -34.50 -9.63
N ASN A 4 -9.02 -34.34 -8.49
CA ASN A 4 -9.23 -33.06 -7.84
C ASN A 4 -7.96 -32.45 -7.23
N ALA A 5 -7.13 -33.27 -6.58
CA ALA A 5 -5.84 -32.83 -6.03
C ALA A 5 -4.86 -32.41 -7.14
N LYS A 6 -4.86 -33.10 -8.27
CA LYS A 6 -4.04 -32.74 -9.44
C LYS A 6 -4.47 -31.39 -10.01
N ARG A 7 -5.77 -31.20 -10.25
CA ARG A 7 -6.32 -29.94 -10.78
C ARG A 7 -6.05 -28.74 -9.86
N LYS A 8 -6.20 -28.93 -8.55
CA LYS A 8 -5.87 -27.89 -7.56
C LYS A 8 -4.39 -27.49 -7.60
N HIS A 9 -3.49 -28.46 -7.74
CA HIS A 9 -2.06 -28.20 -7.87
C HIS A 9 -1.74 -27.41 -9.15
N GLU A 10 -2.31 -27.80 -10.28
CA GLU A 10 -2.12 -27.09 -11.56
C GLU A 10 -2.63 -25.64 -11.50
N LEU A 11 -3.81 -25.42 -10.89
CA LEU A 11 -4.37 -24.08 -10.69
C LEU A 11 -3.52 -23.18 -9.80
N LEU A 12 -2.87 -23.74 -8.78
CA LEU A 12 -2.12 -22.98 -7.78
C LEU A 12 -0.65 -22.77 -8.13
N SER A 13 -0.04 -23.61 -8.97
CA SER A 13 1.40 -23.57 -9.24
C SER A 13 1.88 -22.20 -9.71
N GLY A 14 1.28 -21.66 -10.78
CA GLY A 14 1.64 -20.34 -11.31
C GLY A 14 1.33 -19.17 -10.36
N PRO A 15 0.09 -19.05 -9.84
CA PRO A 15 -0.26 -18.01 -8.88
C PRO A 15 0.62 -17.99 -7.63
N LEU A 16 0.93 -19.15 -7.04
CA LEU A 16 1.79 -19.21 -5.86
C LEU A 16 3.24 -18.83 -6.19
N MET A 17 3.77 -19.22 -7.36
CA MET A 17 5.11 -18.78 -7.78
C MET A 17 5.21 -17.24 -7.89
N LYS A 18 4.16 -16.58 -8.39
CA LYS A 18 4.10 -15.11 -8.43
C LYS A 18 4.01 -14.49 -7.05
N ILE A 19 3.23 -15.06 -6.13
CA ILE A 19 3.17 -14.60 -4.73
C ILE A 19 4.52 -14.77 -4.05
N GLU A 20 5.21 -15.90 -4.22
CA GLU A 20 6.55 -16.11 -3.67
C GLU A 20 7.56 -15.11 -4.27
N ARG A 21 7.44 -14.79 -5.57
CA ARG A 21 8.24 -13.73 -6.16
C ARG A 21 7.96 -12.36 -5.54
N ALA A 22 6.69 -12.02 -5.31
CA ALA A 22 6.32 -10.80 -4.60
C ALA A 22 6.92 -10.77 -3.18
N LYS A 23 6.92 -11.88 -2.43
CA LYS A 23 7.56 -11.96 -1.10
C LYS A 23 9.07 -11.73 -1.16
N GLN A 24 9.75 -12.22 -2.20
CA GLN A 24 11.18 -11.91 -2.42
C GLN A 24 11.40 -10.41 -2.62
N HIS A 25 10.55 -9.76 -3.42
CA HIS A 25 10.59 -8.31 -3.62
C HIS A 25 10.31 -7.55 -2.31
N ILE A 26 9.37 -7.99 -1.48
CA ILE A 26 9.11 -7.39 -0.16
C ILE A 26 10.34 -7.46 0.75
N ASN A 27 11.04 -8.60 0.78
CA ASN A 27 12.27 -8.73 1.56
C ASN A 27 13.38 -7.79 1.04
N ASP A 28 13.48 -7.61 -0.28
CA ASP A 28 14.41 -6.66 -0.87
C ASP A 28 14.03 -5.20 -0.53
N ALA A 29 12.75 -4.83 -0.66
CA ALA A 29 12.26 -3.52 -0.25
C ALA A 29 12.60 -3.23 1.21
N ASN A 30 12.39 -4.20 2.12
CA ASN A 30 12.73 -4.06 3.52
C ASN A 30 14.23 -3.82 3.74
N ARG A 31 15.09 -4.55 3.02
CA ARG A 31 16.54 -4.33 3.05
C ARG A 31 16.90 -2.92 2.56
N GLN A 32 16.39 -2.50 1.40
CA GLN A 32 16.67 -1.19 0.82
C GLN A 32 16.20 -0.04 1.73
N VAL A 33 14.99 -0.15 2.28
CA VAL A 33 14.44 0.82 3.24
C VAL A 33 15.32 0.89 4.49
N THR A 34 15.68 -0.26 5.06
CA THR A 34 16.52 -0.33 6.27
C THR A 34 17.91 0.28 6.03
N GLU A 35 18.56 -0.07 4.93
CA GLU A 35 19.89 0.44 4.58
C GLU A 35 19.88 1.95 4.33
N PHE A 36 18.83 2.45 3.67
CA PHE A 36 18.66 3.87 3.43
C PHE A 36 18.41 4.63 4.74
N LEU A 37 17.47 4.18 5.57
CA LEU A 37 17.16 4.82 6.86
C LEU A 37 18.35 4.79 7.84
N ARG A 38 19.21 3.76 7.78
CA ARG A 38 20.44 3.69 8.59
C ARG A 38 21.42 4.84 8.30
N LYS A 39 21.38 5.42 7.10
CA LYS A 39 22.17 6.60 6.73
C LYS A 39 21.65 7.90 7.35
N LYS A 40 20.56 7.83 8.12
CA LYS A 40 19.84 8.99 8.69
C LYS A 40 19.54 10.05 7.62
N PRO A 41 18.83 9.68 6.55
CA PRO A 41 18.61 10.54 5.38
C PRO A 41 17.62 11.67 5.65
N PHE A 42 16.90 11.61 6.77
CA PHE A 42 15.89 12.58 7.17
C PHE A 42 16.26 13.24 8.50
N GLU A 43 15.90 14.51 8.61
CA GLU A 43 16.03 15.28 9.83
C GLU A 43 14.76 16.07 10.08
N LEU A 44 14.23 16.00 11.29
CA LEU A 44 13.16 16.89 11.72
C LEU A 44 13.80 18.25 12.03
N ARG A 45 13.28 19.31 11.43
CA ARG A 45 13.77 20.68 11.61
C ARG A 45 12.63 21.56 12.09
N VAL A 46 13.01 22.56 12.89
CA VAL A 46 12.11 23.60 13.38
C VAL A 46 12.66 24.93 12.89
N SER A 47 11.81 25.70 12.21
CA SER A 47 12.10 27.10 11.92
C SER A 47 11.20 27.98 12.79
N GLU A 48 11.82 28.85 13.58
CA GLU A 48 11.11 29.90 14.32
C GLU A 48 10.81 31.05 13.33
N HIS A 49 9.56 31.51 13.31
CA HIS A 49 9.19 32.71 12.56
C HIS A 49 9.49 33.95 13.40
N ARG A 50 9.56 35.14 12.79
CA ARG A 50 9.62 36.42 13.53
C ARG A 50 8.41 36.66 14.46
N ASP A 51 7.34 35.90 14.26
CA ASP A 51 6.17 35.87 15.13
C ASP A 51 6.35 34.69 16.11
N PRO A 52 6.53 34.91 17.42
CA PRO A 52 6.74 33.85 18.41
C PRO A 52 5.61 32.82 18.47
N GLN A 53 4.41 33.16 17.95
CA GLN A 53 3.27 32.26 17.88
C GLN A 53 3.27 31.36 16.63
N ARG A 54 4.25 31.50 15.73
CA ARG A 54 4.34 30.73 14.48
C ARG A 54 5.62 29.92 14.43
N ARG A 55 5.50 28.59 14.56
CA ARG A 55 6.61 27.63 14.44
C ARG A 55 6.35 26.71 13.27
N ILE A 56 7.32 26.57 12.36
CA ILE A 56 7.22 25.60 11.26
C ILE A 56 8.03 24.38 11.66
N VAL A 57 7.40 23.23 11.70
CA VAL A 57 8.06 21.93 11.89
C VAL A 57 7.98 21.18 10.59
N TYR A 58 9.11 20.81 9.99
CA TYR A 58 9.17 20.11 8.71
C TYR A 58 10.27 19.06 8.69
N VAL A 59 10.17 18.11 7.75
CA VAL A 59 11.20 17.08 7.54
C VAL A 59 12.10 17.50 6.41
N LYS A 60 13.40 17.65 6.69
CA LYS A 60 14.41 17.84 5.65
C LYS A 60 14.90 16.48 5.17
N ALA A 61 14.78 16.23 3.86
CA ALA A 61 15.46 15.12 3.20
C ALA A 61 16.88 15.55 2.80
N ASN A 62 17.88 14.98 3.47
CA ASN A 62 19.29 15.17 3.14
C ASN A 62 19.73 14.25 1.98
N GLN A 63 18.98 13.18 1.73
CA GLN A 63 19.17 12.28 0.59
C GLN A 63 17.80 11.92 0.00
N PRO A 64 17.66 11.85 -1.34
CA PRO A 64 16.42 11.40 -1.96
C PRO A 64 16.17 9.92 -1.66
N ILE A 65 14.90 9.52 -1.58
CA ILE A 65 14.54 8.10 -1.46
C ILE A 65 15.05 7.36 -2.71
N PRO A 66 15.78 6.24 -2.57
CA PRO A 66 16.29 5.49 -3.70
C PRO A 66 15.15 5.01 -4.60
N SER A 67 15.20 5.34 -5.90
CA SER A 67 14.18 4.95 -6.88
C SER A 67 14.00 3.44 -7.01
N VAL A 68 15.01 2.64 -6.66
CA VAL A 68 14.92 1.17 -6.60
C VAL A 68 13.80 0.69 -5.67
N ILE A 69 13.48 1.42 -4.60
CA ILE A 69 12.39 1.06 -3.68
C ILE A 69 11.04 1.13 -4.41
N THR A 70 10.84 2.17 -5.22
CA THR A 70 9.65 2.31 -6.06
C THR A 70 9.56 1.21 -7.11
N LEU A 71 10.66 0.88 -7.78
CA LEU A 71 10.66 -0.21 -8.78
C LEU A 71 10.30 -1.56 -8.15
N ILE A 72 10.84 -1.85 -6.97
CA ILE A 72 10.50 -3.06 -6.21
C ILE A 72 9.02 -3.08 -5.82
N LEU A 73 8.46 -1.93 -5.43
CA LEU A 73 7.04 -1.79 -5.13
C LEU A 73 6.18 -2.14 -6.36
N GLY A 74 6.47 -1.56 -7.53
CA GLY A 74 5.79 -1.87 -8.80
C GLY A 74 5.83 -3.36 -9.14
N ASP A 75 7.01 -3.97 -9.09
CA ASP A 75 7.21 -5.40 -9.33
C ASP A 75 6.43 -6.28 -8.32
N THR A 76 6.36 -5.85 -7.07
CA THR A 76 5.61 -6.55 -6.01
C THR A 76 4.12 -6.57 -6.35
N VAL A 77 3.51 -5.41 -6.56
CA VAL A 77 2.07 -5.29 -6.80
C VAL A 77 1.67 -5.96 -8.12
N HIS A 78 2.53 -5.87 -9.13
CA HIS A 78 2.33 -6.53 -10.41
C HIS A 78 2.25 -8.04 -10.30
N ASN A 79 3.16 -8.65 -9.55
CA ASN A 79 3.14 -10.10 -9.31
C ASN A 79 1.89 -10.52 -8.53
N LEU A 80 1.47 -9.75 -7.52
CA LEU A 80 0.25 -10.04 -6.76
C LEU A 80 -1.01 -9.94 -7.62
N ARG A 81 -1.15 -8.88 -8.43
CA ARG A 81 -2.28 -8.72 -9.36
C ARG A 81 -2.34 -9.86 -10.36
N SER A 82 -1.20 -10.18 -10.95
CA SER A 82 -1.06 -11.24 -11.95
C SER A 82 -1.40 -12.62 -11.37
N ALA A 83 -1.09 -12.88 -10.10
CA ALA A 83 -1.44 -14.14 -9.44
C ALA A 83 -2.97 -14.36 -9.38
N LEU A 84 -3.73 -13.30 -9.06
CA LEU A 84 -5.19 -13.34 -9.02
C LEU A 84 -5.78 -13.55 -10.42
N ASP A 85 -5.33 -12.80 -11.42
CA ASP A 85 -5.86 -12.91 -12.78
C ASP A 85 -5.51 -14.26 -13.41
N GLN A 86 -4.29 -14.76 -13.18
CA GLN A 86 -3.88 -16.08 -13.64
C GLN A 86 -4.75 -17.20 -13.03
N LEU A 87 -5.11 -17.08 -11.74
CA LEU A 87 -6.01 -18.04 -11.11
C LEU A 87 -7.41 -17.98 -11.73
N CYS A 88 -7.97 -16.78 -11.91
CA CYS A 88 -9.26 -16.59 -12.56
C CYS A 88 -9.27 -17.19 -13.97
N TRP A 89 -8.24 -16.91 -14.76
CA TRP A 89 -8.07 -17.49 -16.10
C TRP A 89 -7.96 -19.02 -16.06
N GLY A 90 -7.20 -19.58 -15.12
CA GLY A 90 -7.12 -21.04 -14.95
C GLY A 90 -8.46 -21.70 -14.61
N MET A 91 -9.35 -21.00 -13.89
CA MET A 91 -10.66 -21.53 -13.50
C MET A 91 -11.69 -21.50 -14.63
N VAL A 92 -11.77 -20.41 -15.40
CA VAL A 92 -12.89 -20.21 -16.36
C VAL A 92 -12.44 -19.84 -17.78
N GLY A 93 -11.14 -19.59 -18.00
CA GLY A 93 -10.61 -19.01 -19.23
C GLY A 93 -10.91 -19.83 -20.49
N SER A 94 -10.92 -21.16 -20.40
CA SER A 94 -11.25 -22.04 -21.53
C SER A 94 -12.75 -22.11 -21.87
N GLN A 95 -13.61 -21.65 -20.96
CA GLN A 95 -15.07 -21.63 -21.12
C GLN A 95 -15.61 -20.22 -21.39
N ALA A 96 -14.78 -19.20 -21.21
CA ALA A 96 -15.16 -17.81 -21.38
C ALA A 96 -15.40 -17.45 -22.85
N GLN A 97 -16.48 -16.70 -23.11
CA GLN A 97 -16.75 -16.18 -24.46
C GLN A 97 -15.71 -15.14 -24.86
N THR A 98 -15.22 -14.36 -23.89
CA THR A 98 -14.15 -13.39 -24.08
C THR A 98 -13.00 -13.69 -23.11
N PRO A 99 -12.11 -14.64 -23.44
CA PRO A 99 -11.03 -15.08 -22.54
C PRO A 99 -10.10 -13.95 -22.07
N LYS A 100 -9.93 -12.89 -22.88
CA LYS A 100 -9.13 -11.70 -22.54
C LYS A 100 -9.75 -10.84 -21.43
N SER A 101 -11.06 -10.95 -21.21
CA SER A 101 -11.76 -10.21 -20.16
C SER A 101 -11.70 -10.91 -18.81
N VAL A 102 -11.29 -12.19 -18.79
CA VAL A 102 -11.21 -12.99 -17.57
C VAL A 102 -10.18 -12.40 -16.62
N GLY A 103 -10.59 -12.16 -15.38
CA GLY A 103 -9.71 -11.62 -14.36
C GLY A 103 -10.44 -11.50 -13.02
N PHE A 104 -9.71 -11.10 -12.00
CA PHE A 104 -10.28 -10.93 -10.67
C PHE A 104 -11.14 -9.64 -10.61
N PRO A 105 -12.39 -9.71 -10.09
CA PRO A 105 -13.33 -8.59 -10.14
C PRO A 105 -13.12 -7.62 -8.97
N PHE A 106 -12.21 -6.67 -9.15
CA PHE A 106 -12.06 -5.52 -8.27
C PHE A 106 -13.09 -4.44 -8.56
N VAL A 107 -13.59 -3.77 -7.52
CA VAL A 107 -14.55 -2.66 -7.65
C VAL A 107 -14.28 -1.56 -6.63
N GLU A 108 -14.60 -0.32 -6.98
CA GLU A 108 -14.48 0.81 -6.05
C GLU A 108 -15.60 0.82 -4.99
N ARG A 109 -16.73 0.17 -5.28
CA ARG A 109 -17.89 0.11 -4.40
C ARG A 109 -18.52 -1.29 -4.37
N LYS A 110 -19.01 -1.69 -3.20
CA LYS A 110 -19.63 -3.00 -2.95
C LYS A 110 -20.78 -3.34 -3.91
N ASP A 111 -21.62 -2.34 -4.24
CA ASP A 111 -22.80 -2.51 -5.11
C ASP A 111 -22.44 -2.86 -6.56
N ALA A 112 -21.24 -2.49 -7.02
CA ALA A 112 -20.78 -2.79 -8.37
C ALA A 112 -20.24 -4.21 -8.56
N LEU A 113 -20.05 -4.98 -7.47
CA LEU A 113 -19.36 -6.28 -7.52
C LEU A 113 -20.06 -7.30 -8.43
N GLY A 114 -21.40 -7.35 -8.40
CA GLY A 114 -22.17 -8.26 -9.27
C GLY A 114 -21.93 -7.98 -10.77
N SER A 115 -21.90 -6.70 -11.15
CA SER A 115 -21.60 -6.29 -12.53
C SER A 115 -20.16 -6.60 -12.92
N ALA A 116 -19.21 -6.41 -12.01
CA ALA A 116 -17.81 -6.74 -12.25
C ALA A 116 -17.57 -8.25 -12.43
N ILE A 117 -18.27 -9.10 -11.67
CA ILE A 117 -18.23 -10.56 -11.83
C ILE A 117 -18.66 -10.96 -13.25
N ALA A 118 -19.75 -10.38 -13.76
CA ALA A 118 -20.21 -10.64 -15.13
C ALA A 118 -19.23 -10.09 -16.19
N THR A 119 -18.77 -8.86 -16.02
CA THR A 119 -17.83 -8.20 -16.96
C THR A 119 -16.50 -8.95 -17.05
N ARG A 120 -16.03 -9.50 -15.93
CA ARG A 120 -14.81 -10.32 -15.85
C ARG A 120 -15.04 -11.80 -16.17
N GLN A 121 -16.21 -12.17 -16.71
CA GLN A 121 -16.57 -13.55 -17.09
C GLN A 121 -16.50 -14.55 -15.91
N MET A 122 -16.50 -14.04 -14.67
CA MET A 122 -16.42 -14.86 -13.46
C MET A 122 -17.78 -15.42 -13.04
N ASN A 123 -18.87 -14.98 -13.67
CA ASN A 123 -20.21 -15.59 -13.56
C ASN A 123 -20.27 -17.02 -14.12
N ILE A 124 -19.26 -17.46 -14.88
CA ILE A 124 -19.10 -18.84 -15.37
C ILE A 124 -18.63 -19.78 -14.24
N ALA A 125 -17.95 -19.24 -13.22
CA ALA A 125 -17.44 -20.03 -12.11
C ALA A 125 -18.60 -20.64 -11.28
N PRO A 126 -18.38 -21.77 -10.59
CA PRO A 126 -19.38 -22.34 -9.69
C PRO A 126 -19.85 -21.34 -8.62
N GLU A 127 -21.11 -21.46 -8.18
CA GLU A 127 -21.71 -20.55 -7.19
C GLU A 127 -20.87 -20.41 -5.91
N LYS A 128 -20.20 -21.49 -5.47
CA LYS A 128 -19.28 -21.44 -4.32
C LYS A 128 -18.13 -20.46 -4.52
N VAL A 129 -17.57 -20.37 -5.73
CA VAL A 129 -16.51 -19.42 -6.08
C VAL A 129 -17.06 -17.99 -6.09
N ILE A 130 -18.27 -17.79 -6.63
CA ILE A 130 -18.93 -16.48 -6.63
C ILE A 130 -19.16 -16.00 -5.18
N LYS A 131 -19.64 -16.88 -4.30
CA LYS A 131 -19.80 -16.59 -2.86
C LYS A 131 -18.46 -16.22 -2.21
N GLU A 132 -17.38 -16.92 -2.56
CA GLU A 132 -16.05 -16.61 -2.04
C GLU A 132 -15.56 -15.24 -2.54
N ILE A 133 -15.78 -14.87 -3.80
CA ILE A 133 -15.45 -13.52 -4.33
C ILE A 133 -16.17 -12.44 -3.50
N HIS A 134 -17.43 -12.64 -3.15
CA HIS A 134 -18.16 -11.71 -2.27
C HIS A 134 -17.56 -11.65 -0.87
N ALA A 135 -17.17 -12.80 -0.30
CA ALA A 135 -16.57 -12.88 1.04
C ALA A 135 -15.18 -12.22 1.12
N LEU A 136 -14.45 -12.15 -0.01
CA LEU A 136 -13.16 -11.46 -0.09
C LEU A 136 -13.26 -9.94 -0.08
N GLU A 137 -14.46 -9.38 -0.26
CA GLU A 137 -14.76 -7.95 -0.23
C GLU A 137 -13.73 -7.08 -1.01
N PRO A 138 -13.57 -7.26 -2.34
CA PRO A 138 -12.49 -6.66 -3.12
C PRO A 138 -12.76 -5.18 -3.50
N TYR A 139 -12.98 -4.36 -2.47
CA TYR A 139 -13.27 -2.93 -2.54
C TYR A 139 -12.65 -2.16 -1.36
N PRO A 140 -12.42 -0.83 -1.47
CA PRO A 140 -11.72 -0.05 -0.45
C PRO A 140 -12.32 -0.13 0.96
N SER A 141 -13.65 -0.13 1.10
CA SER A 141 -14.34 -0.22 2.39
C SER A 141 -14.42 -1.63 2.97
N GLY A 142 -13.93 -2.64 2.26
CA GLY A 142 -13.86 -4.03 2.68
C GLY A 142 -12.40 -4.45 2.89
N ASN A 143 -11.91 -5.37 2.06
CA ASN A 143 -10.50 -5.75 2.07
C ASN A 143 -9.64 -4.72 1.33
N LYS A 144 -9.32 -3.63 2.03
CA LYS A 144 -8.52 -2.52 1.52
C LYS A 144 -7.14 -2.96 0.98
N TYR A 145 -6.49 -3.96 1.58
CA TYR A 145 -5.18 -4.43 1.13
C TYR A 145 -5.28 -5.23 -0.17
N LEU A 146 -6.28 -6.11 -0.26
CA LEU A 146 -6.55 -6.81 -1.52
C LEU A 146 -6.89 -5.82 -2.63
N HIS A 147 -7.75 -4.83 -2.36
CA HIS A 147 -8.08 -3.78 -3.33
C HIS A 147 -6.86 -2.92 -3.70
N ALA A 148 -5.99 -2.59 -2.73
CA ALA A 148 -4.79 -1.79 -2.97
C ALA A 148 -3.90 -2.38 -4.07
N VAL A 149 -3.85 -3.71 -4.21
CA VAL A 149 -3.13 -4.40 -5.29
C VAL A 149 -3.58 -3.90 -6.67
N LYS A 150 -4.89 -3.73 -6.89
CA LYS A 150 -5.45 -3.27 -8.16
C LYS A 150 -5.14 -1.79 -8.40
N SER A 151 -5.41 -0.94 -7.42
CA SER A 151 -5.18 0.50 -7.57
C SER A 151 -3.70 0.84 -7.78
N LEU A 152 -2.78 0.19 -7.07
CA LEU A 152 -1.34 0.45 -7.20
C LEU A 152 -0.76 -0.11 -8.51
N ASP A 153 -1.17 -1.31 -8.93
CA ASP A 153 -0.76 -1.88 -10.22
C ASP A 153 -1.31 -1.06 -11.41
N GLU A 154 -2.53 -0.52 -11.31
CA GLU A 154 -3.09 0.39 -12.31
C GLU A 154 -2.33 1.73 -12.37
N THR A 155 -1.95 2.30 -11.22
CA THR A 155 -1.14 3.53 -11.17
C THR A 155 0.23 3.32 -11.80
N ASP A 156 0.96 2.28 -11.38
CA ASP A 156 2.31 1.94 -11.86
C ASP A 156 2.36 1.72 -13.38
N LYS A 157 1.36 1.01 -13.92
CA LYS A 157 1.28 0.67 -15.35
C LYS A 157 0.84 1.82 -16.25
N HIS A 158 -0.09 2.64 -15.79
CA HIS A 158 -0.87 3.51 -16.69
C HIS A 158 -0.82 4.99 -16.36
N ARG A 159 -0.47 5.35 -15.11
CA ARG A 159 -0.57 6.73 -14.66
C ARG A 159 0.81 7.31 -14.42
N ASN A 160 1.58 6.75 -13.49
CA ASN A 160 2.89 7.24 -13.10
C ASN A 160 3.68 6.16 -12.34
N VAL A 161 5.00 6.33 -12.28
CA VAL A 161 5.87 5.61 -11.35
C VAL A 161 5.39 5.86 -9.91
N LEU A 162 5.14 4.80 -9.13
CA LEU A 162 4.55 4.88 -7.79
C LEU A 162 5.34 5.81 -6.87
N VAL A 163 4.65 6.69 -6.17
CA VAL A 163 5.33 7.64 -5.27
C VAL A 163 5.49 7.02 -3.89
N VAL A 164 6.74 6.90 -3.43
CA VAL A 164 7.05 6.63 -2.03
C VAL A 164 7.42 7.95 -1.35
N GLY A 165 7.01 8.11 -0.10
CA GLY A 165 7.31 9.30 0.67
C GLY A 165 7.75 8.98 2.09
N THR A 166 8.21 10.02 2.78
CA THR A 166 8.73 9.91 4.15
C THR A 166 7.58 10.01 5.14
N GLY A 167 7.42 9.01 5.99
CA GLY A 167 6.59 9.07 7.18
C GLY A 167 7.43 9.47 8.40
N VAL A 168 6.80 10.15 9.36
CA VAL A 168 7.39 10.41 10.68
C VAL A 168 6.55 9.69 11.73
N GLU A 169 7.17 8.93 12.62
CA GLU A 169 6.51 8.38 13.80
C GLU A 169 6.93 9.18 15.03
N VAL A 170 6.00 10.02 15.53
CA VAL A 170 6.16 10.76 16.79
C VAL A 170 5.29 10.15 17.88
N THR A 171 5.83 10.01 19.08
CA THR A 171 5.01 9.72 20.27
C THR A 171 4.34 10.99 20.78
N ILE A 172 3.31 10.86 21.63
CA ILE A 172 2.62 12.03 22.21
C ILE A 172 3.58 12.91 23.02
N PRO A 173 4.47 12.40 23.89
CA PRO A 173 5.45 13.26 24.57
C PRO A 173 6.40 13.97 23.60
N GLN A 174 6.79 13.31 22.50
CA GLN A 174 7.62 13.93 21.46
C GLN A 174 6.86 15.03 20.71
N LEU A 175 5.59 14.77 20.38
CA LEU A 175 4.71 15.73 19.74
C LEU A 175 4.46 16.93 20.67
N GLU A 176 4.15 16.70 21.95
CA GLU A 176 4.00 17.73 22.97
C GLU A 176 5.26 18.59 23.08
N ALA A 177 6.44 17.97 23.16
CA ALA A 177 7.71 18.68 23.18
C ALA A 177 7.98 19.48 21.89
N LEU A 178 7.47 19.03 20.74
CA LEU A 178 7.54 19.77 19.48
C LEU A 178 6.56 20.95 19.42
N ILE A 179 5.40 20.89 20.11
CA ILE A 179 4.27 21.85 19.95
C ILE A 179 3.96 22.76 21.15
N HIS A 180 4.68 22.74 22.27
CA HIS A 180 4.24 23.51 23.45
C HIS A 180 4.62 25.02 23.44
N PRO A 181 3.68 25.92 23.86
CA PRO A 181 2.63 25.71 24.87
C PRO A 181 1.17 25.89 24.39
N HIS A 182 0.61 24.94 23.64
CA HIS A 182 -0.84 24.79 23.51
C HIS A 182 -1.26 23.38 23.93
N LYS A 183 -1.75 23.25 25.17
CA LYS A 183 -2.35 22.02 25.70
C LYS A 183 -3.54 21.64 24.81
N THR A 184 -3.34 20.65 23.95
CA THR A 184 -4.42 20.02 23.22
C THR A 184 -4.43 18.58 23.70
N GLU A 185 -5.49 18.16 24.39
CA GLU A 185 -5.63 16.77 24.85
C GLU A 185 -5.71 15.86 23.62
N LEU A 186 -4.65 15.08 23.39
CA LEU A 186 -4.58 14.12 22.30
C LEU A 186 -4.78 12.69 22.86
N PRO A 187 -5.48 11.80 22.14
CA PRO A 187 -5.70 10.43 22.60
C PRO A 187 -4.38 9.67 22.70
N GLN A 188 -4.22 8.84 23.75
CA GLN A 188 -2.95 8.22 24.19
C GLN A 188 -2.18 7.37 23.16
N ASN A 189 -2.77 7.06 21.99
CA ASN A 189 -2.20 6.17 20.98
C ASN A 189 -2.21 6.77 19.56
N LEU A 190 -2.02 8.08 19.41
CA LEU A 190 -2.00 8.72 18.09
C LEU A 190 -0.64 8.52 17.38
N ILE A 191 -0.63 7.71 16.32
CA ILE A 191 0.46 7.66 15.34
C ILE A 191 0.11 8.63 14.21
N ILE A 192 0.87 9.71 14.07
CA ILE A 192 0.70 10.65 12.94
C ILE A 192 1.71 10.29 11.86
N ALA A 193 1.35 9.37 10.96
CA ALA A 193 2.12 9.16 9.74
C ALA A 193 1.82 10.32 8.78
N VAL A 194 2.76 11.25 8.64
CA VAL A 194 2.67 12.34 7.66
C VAL A 194 3.59 12.01 6.51
N VAL A 195 3.03 11.85 5.31
CA VAL A 195 3.82 11.77 4.08
C VAL A 195 3.75 13.10 3.33
N GLY A 196 4.86 13.84 3.34
CA GLY A 196 4.99 15.13 2.68
C GLY A 196 5.72 16.18 3.53
N ASP A 197 5.88 17.39 2.98
CA ASP A 197 6.34 18.55 3.73
C ASP A 197 5.32 18.88 4.81
N PHE A 198 5.56 18.40 6.03
CA PHE A 198 4.81 18.87 7.19
C PHE A 198 5.02 20.39 7.26
N VAL A 199 3.99 21.16 6.97
CA VAL A 199 3.92 22.57 7.32
C VAL A 199 2.87 22.66 8.40
N VAL A 200 3.28 22.53 9.66
CA VAL A 200 2.49 23.08 10.76
C VAL A 200 2.59 24.59 10.61
N ASN A 201 1.70 25.21 9.82
CA ASN A 201 1.25 26.59 9.99
C ASN A 201 0.21 27.01 8.93
N ASN A 202 -0.77 27.79 9.38
CA ASN A 202 -1.51 28.75 8.58
C ASN A 202 -0.55 29.84 8.04
N LEU A 203 0.20 29.56 6.97
CA LEU A 203 0.97 30.58 6.28
C LEU A 203 0.17 31.14 5.10
N PRO A 204 0.01 32.46 4.99
CA PRO A 204 -0.40 33.07 3.73
C PRO A 204 0.70 32.85 2.66
N PRO A 205 0.33 32.80 1.37
CA PRO A 205 1.29 32.62 0.29
C PRO A 205 2.41 33.68 0.32
N GLY A 206 3.68 33.26 0.25
CA GLY A 206 4.84 34.15 0.11
C GLY A 206 5.68 34.41 1.37
N ALA A 207 5.50 33.64 2.45
CA ALA A 207 6.34 33.78 3.65
C ALA A 207 7.79 33.29 3.39
N VAL A 208 8.77 34.15 3.67
CA VAL A 208 10.20 33.85 3.59
C VAL A 208 10.66 33.21 4.90
N VAL A 209 11.24 32.02 4.82
CA VAL A 209 11.77 31.26 5.95
C VAL A 209 13.28 31.53 6.05
N GLU A 210 13.75 32.28 7.06
CA GLU A 210 15.12 32.35 7.65
C GLU A 210 15.10 33.36 8.85
N PRO A 211 15.92 33.27 9.93
CA PRO A 211 17.20 32.56 10.15
C PRO A 211 17.24 31.62 11.38
N PHE A 212 16.14 30.93 11.71
CA PHE A 212 16.10 30.02 12.87
C PHE A 212 15.89 28.56 12.48
N ASP A 213 16.39 28.15 11.32
CA ASP A 213 16.33 26.76 10.87
C ASP A 213 17.33 25.92 11.67
N LYS A 214 16.83 25.21 12.70
CA LYS A 214 17.64 24.32 13.52
C LYS A 214 17.08 22.91 13.50
N LYS A 215 17.98 21.95 13.71
CA LYS A 215 17.61 20.57 13.97
C LYS A 215 16.72 20.54 15.22
N ALA A 216 15.58 19.86 15.15
CA ALA A 216 14.72 19.68 16.30
C ALA A 216 15.48 18.93 17.41
N ASP A 217 15.28 19.34 18.66
CA ASP A 217 15.91 18.70 19.83
C ASP A 217 15.54 17.21 19.94
N ILE A 218 14.37 16.84 19.40
CA ILE A 218 13.89 15.48 19.28
C ILE A 218 13.95 15.05 17.81
N GLN A 219 14.59 13.91 17.57
CA GLN A 219 14.57 13.24 16.26
C GLN A 219 13.71 11.98 16.37
N PRO A 220 12.51 11.95 15.75
CA PRO A 220 11.64 10.79 15.74
C PRO A 220 12.17 9.65 14.86
N THR A 221 11.50 8.51 14.92
CA THR A 221 11.72 7.44 13.95
C THR A 221 11.09 7.83 12.62
N PHE A 222 11.85 7.72 11.53
CA PHE A 222 11.34 7.95 10.19
C PHE A 222 10.99 6.61 9.54
N THR A 223 9.92 6.61 8.76
CA THR A 223 9.48 5.46 7.96
C THR A 223 9.39 5.85 6.49
N ILE A 224 9.34 4.85 5.61
CA ILE A 224 8.98 5.05 4.20
C ILE A 224 7.60 4.45 4.00
N GLY A 225 6.71 5.23 3.39
CA GLY A 225 5.33 4.84 3.13
C GLY A 225 4.88 5.24 1.74
N PHE A 226 3.59 5.01 1.47
CA PHE A 226 2.94 5.41 0.23
C PHE A 226 2.75 6.93 0.19
N GLY A 227 3.10 7.52 -0.95
CA GLY A 227 2.99 8.95 -1.23
C GLY A 227 1.56 9.47 -1.21
N HIS A 228 1.43 10.80 -1.19
CA HIS A 228 0.14 11.47 -1.29
C HIS A 228 -0.59 11.08 -2.59
N GLY A 229 -1.87 10.74 -2.49
CA GLY A 229 -2.69 10.33 -3.63
C GLY A 229 -2.56 8.86 -4.05
N GLU A 230 -1.70 8.08 -3.40
CA GLU A 230 -1.62 6.64 -3.60
C GLU A 230 -2.63 5.88 -2.73
N ALA A 231 -2.99 4.67 -3.14
CA ALA A 231 -3.74 3.78 -2.26
C ALA A 231 -2.90 3.44 -1.01
N LEU A 232 -3.53 3.43 0.16
CA LEU A 232 -2.86 3.27 1.46
C LEU A 232 -1.88 4.42 1.78
N GLU A 233 -2.21 5.64 1.35
CA GLU A 233 -1.48 6.87 1.71
C GLU A 233 -1.07 6.86 3.19
N SER A 234 0.20 7.19 3.44
CA SER A 234 0.81 7.22 4.78
C SER A 234 0.95 5.87 5.51
N TYR A 235 0.58 4.74 4.89
CA TYR A 235 0.89 3.43 5.48
C TYR A 235 2.38 3.08 5.30
N PRO A 236 3.03 2.45 6.30
CA PRO A 236 4.38 1.96 6.15
C PRO A 236 4.48 0.94 5.00
N LEU A 237 5.41 1.18 4.07
CA LEU A 237 5.52 0.46 2.80
C LEU A 237 5.62 -1.06 2.99
N VAL A 238 6.59 -1.51 3.79
CA VAL A 238 6.88 -2.93 3.99
C VAL A 238 5.71 -3.65 4.67
N PHE A 239 5.09 -3.00 5.65
CA PHE A 239 3.93 -3.55 6.36
C PHE A 239 2.75 -3.74 5.40
N ALA A 240 2.38 -2.69 4.66
CA ALA A 240 1.27 -2.74 3.72
C ALA A 240 1.51 -3.75 2.60
N LEU A 241 2.72 -3.83 2.03
CA LEU A 241 3.05 -4.87 1.04
C LEU A 241 2.90 -6.29 1.59
N THR A 242 3.28 -6.49 2.86
CA THR A 242 3.12 -7.79 3.55
C THR A 242 1.64 -8.16 3.70
N GLU A 243 0.80 -7.22 4.14
CA GLU A 243 -0.64 -7.44 4.26
C GLU A 243 -1.33 -7.64 2.90
N MET A 244 -0.84 -6.98 1.85
CA MET A 244 -1.28 -7.22 0.47
C MET A 244 -0.95 -8.65 0.03
N ALA A 245 0.30 -9.09 0.21
CA ALA A 245 0.71 -10.45 -0.16
C ALA A 245 -0.09 -11.52 0.58
N LYS A 246 -0.31 -11.33 1.89
CA LYS A 246 -1.13 -12.21 2.74
C LYS A 246 -2.60 -12.25 2.28
N SER A 247 -3.19 -11.09 1.97
CA SER A 247 -4.56 -11.00 1.47
C SER A 247 -4.71 -11.68 0.12
N THR A 248 -3.77 -11.46 -0.80
CA THR A 248 -3.73 -12.12 -2.11
C THR A 248 -3.58 -13.63 -1.98
N GLU A 249 -2.66 -14.11 -1.14
CA GLU A 249 -2.47 -15.55 -0.93
C GLU A 249 -3.72 -16.21 -0.33
N THR A 250 -4.35 -15.54 0.63
CA THR A 250 -5.62 -16.00 1.23
C THR A 250 -6.70 -16.12 0.16
N ALA A 251 -6.86 -15.09 -0.67
CA ALA A 251 -7.81 -15.08 -1.80
C ALA A 251 -7.54 -16.22 -2.79
N VAL A 252 -6.29 -16.39 -3.22
CA VAL A 252 -5.90 -17.45 -4.16
C VAL A 252 -6.22 -18.83 -3.61
N ARG A 253 -5.88 -19.09 -2.34
CA ARG A 253 -6.12 -20.39 -1.71
C ARG A 253 -7.61 -20.65 -1.46
N ALA A 254 -8.38 -19.62 -1.10
CA ALA A 254 -9.81 -19.74 -0.86
C ALA A 254 -10.58 -20.04 -2.15
N LEU A 255 -10.32 -19.28 -3.22
CA LEU A 255 -10.95 -19.49 -4.53
C LEU A 255 -10.61 -20.86 -5.12
N ALA A 256 -9.34 -21.26 -5.09
CA ALA A 256 -8.93 -22.58 -5.60
C ALA A 256 -9.59 -23.73 -4.82
N ARG A 257 -9.78 -23.56 -3.50
CA ARG A 257 -10.49 -24.53 -2.67
C ARG A 257 -11.96 -24.61 -3.06
N ALA A 258 -12.64 -23.47 -3.20
CA ALA A 258 -14.06 -23.40 -3.57
C ALA A 258 -14.32 -23.96 -4.97
N TYR A 259 -13.40 -23.75 -5.91
CA TYR A 259 -13.50 -24.26 -7.28
C TYR A 259 -13.31 -25.78 -7.37
N CYS A 260 -12.42 -26.32 -6.53
CA CYS A 260 -12.12 -27.75 -6.49
C CYS A 260 -13.06 -28.54 -5.57
N SER A 261 -13.84 -27.92 -4.67
CA SER A 261 -14.71 -28.64 -3.73
C SER A 261 -16.05 -29.06 -4.33
#